data_AF-A0A9C8K893-F1
#
_entry.id   AF-A0A9C8K893-F1
#
_cell.length_a   1.000
_cell.length_b   1.000
_cell.length_c   1.000
_cell.angle_alpha   90.00
_cell.angle_beta   90.00
_cell.angle_gamma   90.00
#
_symmetry.space_group_name_H-M   'P 1'
#
loop_
_entity.id
_entity.type
_entity.pdbx_description
1 polymer ?
#
loop_
_entity_poly.entity_id
_entity_poly.type
_entity_poly.pdbx_seq_one_letter_code
_entity_poly.pdbx_strand_id
1 'polypeptide(L)'
;MKNYDTLSEAINDLQIRGYTYDFNLAPDCLKCASLELEIHPEEFEVDELYRFEGMSSTDDNSILYAISSKKGIKGTLVDAYGVYAENISEEMRKKLR
;
A
#
# COMPACT_ATOMS: atom_id res chain seq x y z
N MET A 1 3.83 -13.60 12.26
CA MET A 1 4.17 -12.42 11.45
C MET A 1 5.35 -12.80 10.58
N LYS A 2 5.23 -12.70 9.26
CA LYS A 2 6.40 -12.78 8.40
C LYS A 2 7.14 -11.46 8.58
N ASN A 3 8.44 -11.52 8.84
CA ASN A 3 9.31 -10.36 8.88
C ASN A 3 10.14 -10.43 7.61
N TYR A 4 10.02 -9.42 6.77
CA TYR A 4 10.86 -9.29 5.58
C TYR A 4 12.02 -8.38 5.92
N ASP A 5 13.20 -8.73 5.42
CA ASP A 5 14.41 -7.94 5.62
C ASP A 5 14.36 -6.68 4.74
N THR A 6 13.81 -6.82 3.54
CA THR A 6 13.69 -5.73 2.56
C THR A 6 12.27 -5.57 2.00
N LEU A 7 11.96 -4.34 1.58
CA LEU A 7 10.72 -4.01 0.87
C LEU A 7 10.50 -4.92 -0.35
N SER A 8 11.56 -5.16 -1.12
CA SER A 8 11.51 -5.98 -2.33
C SER A 8 11.13 -7.43 -2.02
N GLU A 9 11.63 -8.02 -0.93
CA GLU A 9 11.24 -9.38 -0.52
C GLU A 9 9.77 -9.47 -0.16
N ALA A 10 9.27 -8.47 0.58
CA ALA A 10 7.87 -8.41 0.97
C ALA A 10 6.94 -8.30 -0.24
N ILE A 11 7.27 -7.42 -1.19
CA ILE A 11 6.52 -7.29 -2.45
C ILE A 11 6.54 -8.62 -3.20
N ASN A 12 7.70 -9.27 -3.32
CA ASN A 12 7.81 -10.52 -4.05
C ASN A 12 6.98 -11.65 -3.40
N ASP A 13 6.97 -11.77 -2.07
CA ASP A 13 6.11 -12.74 -1.36
C ASP A 13 4.62 -12.42 -1.54
N LEU A 14 4.25 -11.15 -1.42
CA LEU A 14 2.87 -10.69 -1.63
C LEU A 14 2.40 -10.99 -3.06
N GLN A 15 3.25 -10.79 -4.07
CA GLN A 15 2.94 -11.17 -5.45
C GLN A 15 2.68 -12.68 -5.58
N ILE A 16 3.49 -13.53 -4.94
CA ILE A 16 3.27 -14.99 -4.90
C ILE A 16 1.93 -15.34 -4.21
N ARG A 17 1.52 -14.56 -3.20
CA ARG A 17 0.23 -14.70 -2.51
C ARG A 17 -0.96 -14.14 -3.28
N GLY A 18 -0.73 -13.54 -4.46
CA GLY A 18 -1.75 -13.02 -5.36
C GLY A 18 -1.96 -11.51 -5.32
N TYR A 19 -1.18 -10.76 -4.52
CA TYR A 19 -1.17 -9.29 -4.55
C TYR A 19 -0.31 -8.82 -5.73
N THR A 20 -0.87 -8.92 -6.92
CA THR A 20 -0.14 -8.71 -8.18
C THR A 20 -0.27 -7.28 -8.71
N TYR A 21 -1.25 -6.53 -8.22
CA TYR A 21 -1.51 -5.17 -8.63
C TYR A 21 -0.71 -4.16 -7.81
N ASP A 22 -0.33 -3.06 -8.45
CA ASP A 22 0.22 -1.90 -7.78
C ASP A 22 -0.88 -0.85 -7.60
N PHE A 23 -1.07 -0.41 -6.36
CA PHE A 23 -1.98 0.66 -6.01
C PHE A 23 -1.19 1.92 -5.73
N ASN A 24 -1.65 3.01 -6.32
CA ASN A 24 -1.13 4.35 -6.11
C ASN A 24 -2.10 5.12 -5.22
N LEU A 25 -1.56 5.84 -4.24
CA LEU A 25 -2.36 6.68 -3.37
C LEU A 25 -2.83 7.91 -4.13
N ALA A 26 -4.15 8.12 -4.18
CA ALA A 26 -4.74 9.34 -4.68
C ALA A 26 -5.47 10.07 -3.54
N PRO A 27 -5.85 11.36 -3.72
CA PRO A 27 -6.40 12.18 -2.64
C PRO A 27 -7.64 11.57 -1.99
N ASP A 28 -8.51 10.95 -2.78
CA ASP A 28 -9.81 10.46 -2.32
C ASP A 28 -9.97 8.93 -2.41
N CYS A 29 -9.06 8.25 -3.13
CA CYS A 29 -9.17 6.83 -3.45
C CYS A 29 -7.80 6.20 -3.77
N LEU A 30 -7.75 4.89 -3.98
CA LEU A 30 -6.59 4.20 -4.53
C LEU A 30 -6.74 4.04 -6.04
N LYS A 31 -5.70 4.38 -6.80
CA LYS A 31 -5.65 4.18 -8.24
C LYS A 31 -4.85 2.94 -8.59
N CYS A 32 -5.46 2.03 -9.32
CA CYS A 32 -4.75 0.90 -9.91
C CYS A 32 -4.42 1.24 -11.37
N ALA A 33 -3.15 1.55 -11.65
CA ALA A 33 -2.71 1.89 -13.00
C ALA A 33 -2.88 0.70 -13.96
N SER A 34 -2.69 -0.53 -13.48
CA SER A 34 -2.80 -1.75 -14.30
C SER A 34 -4.21 -2.03 -14.80
N LEU A 35 -5.23 -1.58 -14.06
CA LEU A 35 -6.64 -1.83 -14.37
C LEU A 35 -7.41 -0.54 -14.68
N GLU A 36 -6.72 0.60 -14.72
CA GLU A 36 -7.29 1.94 -14.89
C GLU A 36 -8.54 2.18 -14.04
N LEU A 37 -8.50 1.74 -12.78
CA LEU A 37 -9.63 1.81 -11.86
C LEU A 37 -9.29 2.53 -10.57
N GLU A 38 -10.35 3.06 -9.97
CA GLU A 38 -10.32 3.81 -8.72
C GLU A 38 -11.05 2.98 -7.66
N ILE A 39 -10.40 2.74 -6.53
CA ILE A 39 -10.95 1.98 -5.41
C ILE A 39 -11.10 2.92 -4.23
N HIS A 40 -12.34 3.20 -3.86
CA HIS A 40 -12.63 4.04 -2.71
C HIS A 40 -12.31 3.33 -1.38
N PRO A 41 -12.05 4.09 -0.29
CA PRO A 41 -11.75 3.53 1.04
C PRO A 41 -12.82 2.59 1.60
N GLU A 42 -14.05 2.66 1.12
CA GLU A 42 -15.14 1.73 1.46
C GLU A 42 -15.07 0.39 0.69
N GLU A 43 -14.34 0.34 -0.42
CA GLU A 43 -14.25 -0.80 -1.33
C GLU A 43 -12.98 -1.63 -1.15
N PHE A 44 -12.03 -1.19 -0.33
CA PHE A 44 -10.83 -1.94 0.02
C PHE A 44 -10.62 -2.11 1.52
N GLU A 45 -9.77 -3.05 1.89
CA GLU A 45 -9.30 -3.30 3.24
C GLU A 45 -7.79 -3.55 3.22
N VAL A 46 -7.10 -3.02 4.22
CA VAL A 46 -5.68 -3.28 4.47
C VAL A 46 -5.60 -4.61 5.21
N ASP A 47 -5.07 -5.63 4.54
CA ASP A 47 -4.90 -6.97 5.11
C ASP A 47 -3.62 -7.03 5.97
N GLU A 48 -2.53 -6.43 5.48
CA GLU A 48 -1.24 -6.43 6.15
C GLU A 48 -0.51 -5.10 5.97
N LEU A 49 0.30 -4.74 6.97
CA LEU A 49 1.13 -3.55 6.98
C LEU A 49 2.55 -3.94 7.38
N TYR A 50 3.52 -3.53 6.56
CA TYR A 50 4.93 -3.80 6.76
C TYR A 50 5.69 -2.48 6.73
N ARG A 51 6.35 -2.13 7.83
CA ARG A 51 7.23 -0.97 7.89
C ARG A 51 8.66 -1.40 7.62
N PHE A 52 9.31 -0.69 6.72
CA PHE A 52 10.72 -0.85 6.37
C PHE A 52 11.46 0.42 6.71
N GLU A 53 12.56 0.28 7.43
CA GLU A 53 13.52 1.35 7.67
C GLU A 53 14.54 1.29 6.52
N GLY A 54 14.57 2.31 5.67
CA GLY A 54 15.46 2.35 4.52
C GLY A 54 16.92 2.44 4.94
N MET A 55 17.82 1.78 4.18
CA MET A 55 19.27 1.83 4.42
C MET A 55 19.91 3.19 4.07
N SER A 56 19.18 4.07 3.36
CA SER A 56 19.79 5.17 2.63
C SER A 56 19.85 6.50 3.37
N SER A 57 19.03 6.71 4.40
CA SER A 57 19.10 7.85 5.34
C SER A 57 18.17 7.58 6.52
N THR A 58 18.52 8.08 7.71
CA THR A 58 17.79 7.92 8.99
C THR A 58 16.29 8.30 8.96
N ASP A 59 15.84 8.96 7.89
CA ASP A 59 14.46 9.42 7.70
C ASP A 59 13.68 8.66 6.61
N ASP A 60 14.31 7.74 5.88
CA ASP A 60 13.69 7.07 4.73
C ASP A 60 12.88 5.84 5.20
N ASN A 61 11.75 6.10 5.85
CA ASN A 61 10.83 5.05 6.27
C ASN A 61 9.83 4.77 5.15
N SER A 62 9.71 3.51 4.74
CA SER A 62 8.70 3.07 3.77
C SER A 62 7.70 2.15 4.44
N ILE A 63 6.42 2.31 4.14
CA ILE A 63 5.36 1.41 4.61
C ILE A 63 4.72 0.74 3.40
N LEU A 64 4.76 -0.58 3.39
CA LEU A 64 4.08 -1.41 2.42
C LEU A 64 2.75 -1.87 3.01
N TYR A 65 1.66 -1.55 2.32
CA TYR A 65 0.32 -1.99 2.65
C TYR A 65 -0.10 -3.07 1.65
N ALA A 66 -0.45 -4.25 2.15
CA ALA A 66 -1.12 -5.28 1.36
C ALA A 66 -2.63 -5.01 1.42
N ILE A 67 -3.21 -4.69 0.27
CA ILE A 67 -4.59 -4.23 0.17
C ILE A 67 -5.39 -5.21 -0.66
N SER A 68 -6.61 -5.50 -0.20
CA SER A 68 -7.58 -6.30 -0.92
C SER A 68 -8.88 -5.53 -1.11
N SER A 69 -9.43 -5.57 -2.32
CA SER A 69 -10.73 -4.99 -2.63
C SER A 69 -11.84 -6.00 -2.43
N LYS A 70 -13.03 -5.53 -2.09
CA LYS A 70 -14.28 -6.32 -2.08
C LYS A 70 -14.56 -7.01 -3.42
N LYS A 71 -14.00 -6.49 -4.52
CA LYS A 71 -14.09 -7.07 -5.87
C LYS A 71 -13.10 -8.23 -6.10
N GLY A 72 -12.33 -8.63 -5.09
CA GLY A 72 -11.32 -9.70 -5.18
C GLY A 72 -9.98 -9.25 -5.78
N ILE A 73 -9.81 -7.95 -6.05
CA ILE A 73 -8.57 -7.36 -6.58
C ILE A 73 -7.60 -7.21 -5.41
N LYS A 74 -6.39 -7.77 -5.54
CA LYS A 74 -5.36 -7.70 -4.49
C LYS A 74 -4.10 -7.05 -5.01
N GLY A 75 -3.58 -6.11 -4.25
CA GLY A 75 -2.40 -5.36 -4.65
C GLY A 75 -1.67 -4.75 -3.48
N THR A 76 -0.55 -4.13 -3.77
CA THR A 76 0.32 -3.50 -2.79
C THR A 76 0.33 -1.99 -2.99
N LEU A 77 0.38 -1.25 -1.88
CA LEU A 77 0.60 0.19 -1.87
C LEU A 77 1.90 0.45 -1.09
N VAL A 78 2.83 1.16 -1.69
CA VAL A 78 4.06 1.62 -1.03
C VAL A 78 3.92 3.10 -0.69
N ASP A 79 3.97 3.43 0.59
CA ASP A 79 4.01 4.79 1.10
C ASP A 79 5.43 5.10 1.62
N ALA A 80 6.18 5.90 0.88
CA ALA A 80 7.41 6.51 1.38
C ALA A 80 6.99 7.70 2.27
N TYR A 81 7.10 7.50 3.59
CA TYR A 81 6.49 8.29 4.65
C TYR A 81 6.84 9.79 4.53
N GLY A 82 6.00 10.55 3.83
CA GLY A 82 6.16 12.01 3.73
C GLY A 82 5.52 12.66 2.51
N VAL A 83 5.53 12.03 1.34
CA VAL A 83 5.09 12.75 0.11
C VAL A 83 3.57 12.65 -0.09
N TYR A 84 2.95 11.53 0.28
CA TYR A 84 1.56 11.25 -0.08
C TYR A 84 0.57 11.35 1.09
N ALA A 85 1.01 11.12 2.33
CA ALA A 85 0.15 11.20 3.53
C ALA A 85 -0.44 12.60 3.79
N GLU A 86 0.22 13.66 3.31
CA GLU A 86 -0.25 15.04 3.48
C GLU A 86 -1.41 15.41 2.54
N ASN A 87 -1.53 14.74 1.40
CA ASN A 87 -2.45 15.12 0.31
C ASN A 87 -3.72 14.25 0.20
N ILE A 88 -4.01 13.42 1.21
CA ILE A 88 -5.18 12.53 1.22
C ILE A 88 -6.31 13.01 2.13
N SER A 89 -7.53 12.68 1.72
CA SER A 89 -8.79 12.92 2.42
C SER A 89 -8.80 12.22 3.80
N GLU A 90 -9.62 12.74 4.72
CA GLU A 90 -9.77 12.18 6.06
C GLU A 90 -10.21 10.71 6.05
N GLU A 91 -11.01 10.30 5.05
CA GLU A 91 -11.49 8.93 4.91
C GLU A 91 -10.35 7.96 4.60
N MET A 92 -9.50 8.34 3.64
CA MET A 92 -8.28 7.61 3.31
C MET A 92 -7.34 7.53 4.51
N ARG A 93 -7.15 8.64 5.24
CA ARG A 93 -6.35 8.63 6.48
C ARG A 93 -6.91 7.68 7.52
N LYS A 94 -8.22 7.69 7.77
CA LYS A 94 -8.85 6.77 8.73
C LYS A 94 -8.71 5.31 8.32
N LYS A 95 -8.69 5.04 7.01
CA LYS A 95 -8.57 3.68 6.48
C LYS A 95 -7.14 3.12 6.57
N LEU A 96 -6.13 4.00 6.43
CA LEU A 96 -4.71 3.65 6.48
C LEU A 96 -4.08 3.80 7.89
N ARG A 97 -4.87 4.22 8.89
CA ARG A 97 -4.44 4.49 10.27
C ARG A 97 -4.68 3.33 11.22
#